data_AF-A0A4M3JR08-F1
#
_entry.id   AF-A0A4M3JR08-F1
#
_cell.length_a   1.000
_cell.length_b   1.000
_cell.length_c   1.000
_cell.angle_alpha   90.00
_cell.angle_beta   90.00
_cell.angle_gamma   90.00
#
_symmetry.space_group_name_H-M   'P 1'
#
loop_
_entity.id
_entity.type
_entity.pdbx_description
1 polymer ?
#
loop_
_entity_poly.entity_id
_entity_poly.type
_entity_poly.pdbx_seq_one_letter_code
_entity_poly.pdbx_strand_id
1 'polypeptide(L)'
;MGVRIENNLFYVESKNLSLIIENRNGYLLLKHLGKTIKNYKGSNSVYERDHAFSGNPTATNRTFSLDTQRQIFGQHGLGDFRKPTIQVQHSVTEVTDFRFVEAKILKGQNGPQGLPSPHSMDDTETLVLMLEDSKAQLSLTLYYTTFNNDATIASYSKLDNNSNQEVVIHKDFSFMADFPATDYEIVTL
;
A
#
# COMPACT_ATOMS: atom_id res chain seq x y z
N MET A 1 -2.68 -3.19 -20.84
CA MET A 1 -3.17 -2.60 -19.58
C MET A 1 -3.40 -3.76 -18.65
N GLY A 2 -3.03 -3.65 -17.38
CA GLY A 2 -2.91 -4.79 -16.48
C GLY A 2 -1.81 -4.56 -15.45
N VAL A 3 -1.33 -5.64 -14.85
CA VAL A 3 -0.36 -5.61 -13.77
C VAL A 3 0.99 -6.13 -14.26
N ARG A 4 2.07 -5.44 -13.90
CA ARG A 4 3.45 -5.88 -14.18
C ARG A 4 4.28 -5.86 -12.90
N ILE A 5 5.16 -6.84 -12.76
CA ILE A 5 6.13 -6.93 -11.68
C ILE A 5 7.52 -6.96 -12.33
N GLU A 6 8.33 -5.93 -12.06
CA GLU A 6 9.66 -5.76 -12.65
C GLU A 6 10.66 -5.44 -11.54
N ASN A 7 11.49 -6.44 -11.19
CA ASN A 7 12.38 -6.38 -10.05
C ASN A 7 11.59 -6.03 -8.77
N ASN A 8 11.86 -4.87 -8.18
CA ASN A 8 11.19 -4.38 -6.98
C ASN A 8 10.01 -3.44 -7.28
N LEU A 9 9.67 -3.21 -8.55
CA LEU A 9 8.57 -2.31 -8.94
C LEU A 9 7.34 -3.10 -9.33
N PHE A 10 6.20 -2.66 -8.82
CA PHE A 10 4.88 -3.14 -9.18
C PHE A 10 4.14 -2.03 -9.93
N TYR A 11 3.65 -2.34 -11.12
CA TYR A 11 2.87 -1.43 -11.95
C TYR A 11 1.43 -1.92 -12.02
N VAL A 12 0.49 -1.06 -11.63
CA VAL A 12 -0.96 -1.28 -11.78
C VAL A 12 -1.45 -0.29 -12.83
N GLU A 13 -1.75 -0.78 -14.03
CA GLU A 13 -1.92 0.06 -15.23
C GLU A 13 -3.33 -0.05 -15.83
N SER A 14 -4.23 0.80 -15.38
CA SER A 14 -5.52 1.05 -16.02
C SER A 14 -5.39 2.00 -17.23
N LYS A 15 -6.50 2.26 -17.92
CA LYS A 15 -6.51 3.21 -19.04
C LYS A 15 -6.10 4.61 -18.60
N ASN A 16 -4.97 5.10 -19.11
CA ASN A 16 -4.42 6.44 -18.80
C ASN A 16 -4.10 6.71 -17.32
N LEU A 17 -4.15 5.70 -16.45
CA LEU A 17 -3.87 5.79 -15.02
C LEU A 17 -2.88 4.69 -14.63
N SER A 18 -1.89 5.02 -13.81
CA SER A 18 -0.92 4.08 -13.28
C SER A 18 -0.61 4.38 -11.82
N LEU A 19 -0.65 3.33 -11.01
CA LEU A 19 -0.09 3.28 -9.66
C LEU A 19 1.21 2.48 -9.74
N ILE A 20 2.31 3.09 -9.28
CA ILE A 20 3.64 2.48 -9.25
C ILE A 20 4.09 2.39 -7.80
N ILE A 21 4.35 1.17 -7.37
CA ILE A 21 4.76 0.83 -6.01
C ILE A 21 6.15 0.21 -6.06
N GLU A 22 7.00 0.53 -5.09
CA GLU A 22 8.31 -0.07 -4.91
C GLU A 22 8.36 -0.87 -3.61
N ASN A 23 8.82 -2.12 -3.66
CA ASN A 23 9.28 -2.84 -2.48
C ASN A 23 10.69 -2.39 -2.11
N ARG A 24 10.84 -1.81 -0.92
CA ARG A 24 12.14 -1.45 -0.35
C ARG A 24 12.31 -2.16 1.00
N ASN A 25 12.96 -3.32 0.98
CA ASN A 25 13.26 -4.15 2.16
C ASN A 25 12.00 -4.50 2.98
N GLY A 26 10.89 -4.81 2.31
CA GLY A 26 9.61 -5.14 2.94
C GLY A 26 8.68 -3.94 3.11
N TYR A 27 9.16 -2.70 3.02
CA TYR A 27 8.31 -1.51 3.01
C TYR A 27 7.78 -1.22 1.61
N LEU A 28 6.50 -0.87 1.48
CA LEU A 28 5.86 -0.54 0.22
C LEU A 28 5.76 0.97 0.02
N LEU A 29 6.51 1.48 -0.96
CA LEU A 29 6.62 2.90 -1.24
C LEU A 29 5.78 3.30 -2.45
N LEU A 30 4.95 4.32 -2.32
CA LEU A 30 4.27 4.95 -3.45
C LEU A 30 5.26 5.79 -4.24
N LYS A 31 5.48 5.41 -5.50
CA LYS A 31 6.42 6.10 -6.40
C LYS A 31 5.71 7.06 -7.33
N HIS A 32 4.54 6.66 -7.82
CA HIS A 32 3.73 7.48 -8.72
C HIS A 32 2.28 7.02 -8.69
N LEU A 33 1.36 7.98 -8.72
CA LEU A 33 -0.06 7.76 -8.95
C LEU A 33 -0.55 8.85 -9.91
N GLY A 34 -0.88 8.49 -11.15
CA GLY A 34 -1.30 9.46 -12.16
C GLY A 34 -1.20 8.91 -13.59
N LYS A 35 -0.92 9.78 -14.57
CA LYS A 35 -0.83 9.39 -15.99
C LYS A 35 0.16 8.25 -16.21
N THR A 36 -0.05 7.45 -17.26
CA THR A 36 0.79 6.29 -17.57
C THR A 36 2.27 6.64 -17.73
N ILE A 37 3.12 5.93 -17.00
CA ILE A 37 4.58 5.97 -17.13
C ILE A 37 5.08 4.56 -17.36
N LYS A 38 5.73 4.33 -18.50
CA LYS A 38 6.48 3.10 -18.78
C LYS A 38 7.94 3.29 -18.38
N ASN A 39 8.61 2.20 -17.97
CA ASN A 39 10.03 2.21 -17.63
C ASN A 39 10.39 3.27 -16.56
N TYR A 40 9.62 3.36 -15.48
CA TYR A 40 9.83 4.36 -14.43
C TYR A 40 11.25 4.26 -13.85
N LYS A 41 11.91 5.42 -13.69
CA LYS A 41 13.31 5.53 -13.25
C LYS A 41 13.52 6.25 -11.93
N GLY A 42 12.46 6.72 -11.26
CA GLY A 42 12.63 7.34 -9.95
C GLY A 42 12.85 8.85 -9.93
N SER A 43 12.54 9.59 -11.00
CA SER A 43 12.84 11.04 -11.09
C SER A 43 12.18 11.90 -10.01
N ASN A 44 11.06 11.46 -9.44
CA ASN A 44 10.32 12.10 -8.37
C ASN A 44 10.45 11.38 -7.01
N SER A 45 11.45 10.50 -6.86
CA SER A 45 11.68 9.80 -5.60
C SER A 45 11.89 10.78 -4.45
N VAL A 46 11.43 10.40 -3.25
CA VAL A 46 11.72 11.14 -2.02
C VAL A 46 13.24 11.21 -1.85
N TYR A 47 13.76 12.41 -1.61
CA TYR A 47 15.16 12.60 -1.29
C TYR A 47 15.36 12.31 0.20
N GLU A 48 16.02 11.20 0.52
CA GLU A 48 16.24 10.73 1.89
C GLU A 48 17.19 11.66 2.64
N ARG A 49 16.71 12.22 3.77
CA ARG A 49 17.45 13.14 4.64
C ARG A 49 17.20 12.78 6.09
N ASP A 50 18.14 13.19 6.95
CA ASP A 50 17.91 13.22 8.38
C ASP A 50 16.91 14.34 8.67
N HIS A 51 15.65 13.97 8.86
CA HIS A 51 14.58 14.87 9.25
C HIS A 51 14.47 14.86 10.77
N ALA A 52 14.63 16.03 11.40
CA ALA A 52 14.59 16.14 12.86
C ALA A 52 13.28 15.55 13.41
N PHE A 53 13.40 14.67 14.41
CA PHE A 53 12.31 13.95 15.08
C PHE A 53 11.56 12.89 14.25
N SER A 54 11.89 12.72 12.97
CA SER A 54 11.38 11.60 12.16
C SER A 54 12.22 10.35 12.42
N GLY A 55 11.71 9.43 13.26
CA GLY A 55 12.43 8.25 13.73
C GLY A 55 12.74 7.22 12.64
N ASN A 56 13.65 6.28 12.93
CA ASN A 56 14.17 5.32 11.95
C ASN A 56 14.02 3.87 12.44
N PRO A 57 13.80 2.90 11.52
CA PRO A 57 13.71 1.49 11.90
C PRO A 57 15.06 0.88 12.31
N THR A 58 16.19 1.51 11.96
CA THR A 58 17.53 1.06 12.37
C THR A 58 18.32 2.21 12.99
N ALA A 59 19.20 1.89 13.95
CA ALA A 59 19.90 2.89 14.74
C ALA A 59 20.91 3.75 13.95
N THR A 60 21.47 3.19 12.86
CA THR A 60 22.59 3.81 12.13
C THR A 60 22.16 4.50 10.83
N ASN A 61 21.00 4.16 10.26
CA ASN A 61 20.49 4.82 9.06
C ASN A 61 19.43 5.86 9.42
N ARG A 62 19.88 7.11 9.60
CA ARG A 62 19.00 8.23 9.99
C ARG A 62 18.21 8.87 8.85
N THR A 63 18.54 8.55 7.60
CA THR A 63 17.91 9.20 6.44
C THR A 63 16.65 8.49 5.98
N PHE A 64 16.44 7.23 6.39
CA PHE A 64 15.22 6.48 6.09
C PHE A 64 14.25 6.52 7.27
N SER A 65 13.15 7.23 7.10
CA SER A 65 12.07 7.32 8.08
C SER A 65 10.72 7.12 7.42
N LEU A 66 9.87 6.27 8.00
CA LEU A 66 8.49 6.08 7.52
C LEU A 66 7.66 7.36 7.64
N ASP A 67 8.04 8.31 8.49
CA ASP A 67 7.41 9.63 8.62
C ASP A 67 7.53 10.49 7.34
N THR A 68 8.53 10.20 6.51
CA THR A 68 8.90 11.01 5.33
C THR A 68 8.71 10.29 4.00
N GLN A 69 8.60 8.96 4.05
CA GLN A 69 8.36 8.15 2.86
C GLN A 69 6.90 8.26 2.41
N ARG A 70 6.69 8.17 1.09
CA ARG A 70 5.34 8.08 0.51
C ARG A 70 4.92 6.62 0.48
N GLN A 71 3.77 6.29 1.06
CA GLN A 71 3.28 4.93 1.28
C GLN A 71 1.88 4.73 0.67
N ILE A 72 1.44 3.47 0.64
CA ILE A 72 0.11 3.05 0.15
C ILE A 72 -0.83 2.54 1.25
N PHE A 73 -0.32 2.43 2.47
CA PHE A 73 -1.06 2.20 3.71
C PHE A 73 -0.21 2.76 4.88
N GLY A 74 -0.86 3.25 5.94
CA GLY A 74 -0.20 3.92 7.05
C GLY A 74 -0.37 3.17 8.36
N GLN A 75 0.72 3.08 9.13
CA GLN A 75 0.76 2.42 10.44
C GLN A 75 1.24 3.39 11.52
N HIS A 76 0.80 3.18 12.75
CA HIS A 76 1.27 3.95 13.90
C HIS A 76 2.23 3.12 14.76
N GLY A 77 3.26 3.77 15.32
CA GLY A 77 4.24 3.15 16.23
C GLY A 77 5.59 2.79 15.61
N LEU A 78 5.75 2.93 14.29
CA LEU A 78 6.99 2.62 13.56
C LEU A 78 7.81 3.87 13.17
N GLY A 79 7.40 5.04 13.66
CA GLY A 79 8.02 6.34 13.38
C GLY A 79 7.22 7.24 12.45
N ASP A 80 6.22 6.73 11.72
CA ASP A 80 5.27 7.56 10.98
C ASP A 80 4.17 8.10 11.92
N PHE A 81 4.03 9.42 11.97
CA PHE A 81 3.05 10.10 12.81
C PHE A 81 1.83 10.63 12.05
N ARG A 82 1.78 10.43 10.72
CA ARG A 82 0.56 10.70 9.95
C ARG A 82 -0.56 9.75 10.39
N LYS A 83 -1.81 10.08 10.01
CA LYS A 83 -2.98 9.30 10.43
C LYS A 83 -2.89 7.88 9.86
N PRO A 84 -2.88 6.82 10.70
CA PRO A 84 -2.79 5.45 10.22
C PRO A 84 -4.08 5.01 9.54
N THR A 85 -3.95 4.13 8.56
CA THR A 85 -5.07 3.51 7.86
C THR A 85 -5.31 2.06 8.26
N ILE A 86 -4.30 1.40 8.85
CA ILE A 86 -4.46 0.10 9.49
C ILE A 86 -4.00 0.19 10.95
N GLN A 87 -4.81 -0.33 11.86
CA GLN A 87 -4.48 -0.41 13.28
C GLN A 87 -5.21 -1.60 13.91
N VAL A 88 -4.44 -2.53 14.47
CA VAL A 88 -4.96 -3.80 14.99
C VAL A 88 -4.37 -4.05 16.36
N GLN A 89 -5.23 -4.15 17.36
CA GLN A 89 -4.86 -4.56 18.69
C GLN A 89 -4.58 -6.06 18.73
N HIS A 90 -3.43 -6.43 19.29
CA HIS A 90 -3.03 -7.81 19.58
C HIS A 90 -2.22 -7.84 20.88
N SER A 91 -2.44 -8.86 21.71
CA SER A 91 -1.80 -8.95 23.03
C SER A 91 -2.00 -7.65 23.84
N VAL A 92 -0.92 -6.96 24.23
CA VAL A 92 -0.92 -5.72 25.04
C VAL A 92 -0.68 -4.45 24.21
N THR A 93 -0.66 -4.55 22.87
CA THR A 93 -0.32 -3.43 21.97
C THR A 93 -1.27 -3.35 20.78
N GLU A 94 -1.18 -2.26 20.03
CA GLU A 94 -1.80 -2.10 18.71
C GLU A 94 -0.77 -1.75 17.61
N VAL A 95 0.52 -1.84 17.95
CA VAL A 95 1.62 -1.67 17.00
C VAL A 95 1.78 -2.96 16.21
N THR A 96 1.62 -2.85 14.90
CA THR A 96 1.98 -3.89 13.94
C THR A 96 3.19 -3.44 13.12
N ASP A 97 3.86 -4.36 12.42
CA ASP A 97 4.90 -4.10 11.42
C ASP A 97 4.74 -5.05 10.23
N PHE A 98 3.78 -4.72 9.35
CA PHE A 98 3.49 -5.52 8.16
C PHE A 98 4.58 -5.32 7.12
N ARG A 99 5.31 -6.38 6.79
CA ARG A 99 6.34 -6.38 5.75
C ARG A 99 5.88 -7.18 4.55
N PHE A 100 6.12 -6.62 3.37
CA PHE A 100 5.90 -7.32 2.11
C PHE A 100 6.69 -8.63 2.06
N VAL A 101 5.99 -9.71 1.71
CA VAL A 101 6.53 -11.06 1.58
C VAL A 101 6.47 -11.52 0.12
N GLU A 102 5.32 -11.39 -0.52
CA GLU A 102 5.08 -11.95 -1.86
C GLU A 102 4.09 -11.11 -2.67
N ALA A 103 4.23 -11.10 -3.99
CA ALA A 103 3.26 -10.52 -4.92
C ALA A 103 2.69 -11.58 -5.87
N LYS A 104 1.38 -11.51 -6.13
CA LYS A 104 0.67 -12.35 -7.12
C LYS A 104 -0.17 -11.48 -8.04
N ILE A 105 -0.55 -12.04 -9.19
CA ILE A 105 -1.43 -11.39 -10.16
C ILE A 105 -2.63 -12.29 -10.40
N LEU A 106 -3.83 -11.75 -10.24
CA LEU A 106 -5.09 -12.41 -10.59
C LEU A 106 -5.64 -11.81 -11.88
N LYS A 107 -6.39 -12.60 -12.65
CA LYS A 107 -7.14 -12.14 -13.83
C LYS A 107 -8.64 -12.35 -13.59
N GLY A 108 -9.47 -11.45 -14.08
CA GLY A 108 -10.92 -11.62 -14.03
C GLY A 108 -11.57 -11.18 -12.72
N GLN A 109 -12.76 -11.71 -12.47
CA GLN A 109 -13.60 -11.39 -11.31
C GLN A 109 -12.85 -11.52 -9.97
N ASN A 110 -12.84 -10.45 -9.19
CA ASN A 110 -12.24 -10.40 -7.86
C ASN A 110 -12.93 -9.34 -6.98
N GLY A 111 -13.07 -9.60 -5.67
CA GLY A 111 -13.67 -8.64 -4.74
C GLY A 111 -13.88 -9.19 -3.33
N PRO A 112 -14.18 -8.32 -2.35
CA PRO A 112 -14.50 -8.73 -0.99
C PRO A 112 -15.83 -9.49 -0.90
N GLN A 113 -15.87 -10.56 -0.11
CA GLN A 113 -17.08 -11.34 0.09
C GLN A 113 -18.12 -10.56 0.93
N GLY A 114 -19.38 -10.56 0.49
CA GLY A 114 -20.48 -9.94 1.24
C GLY A 114 -20.56 -8.41 1.13
N LEU A 115 -19.73 -7.78 0.30
CA LEU A 115 -19.72 -6.34 0.05
C LEU A 115 -19.92 -6.06 -1.45
N PRO A 116 -20.48 -4.89 -1.81
CA PRO A 116 -20.60 -4.50 -3.21
C PRO A 116 -19.21 -4.31 -3.83
N SER A 117 -18.99 -4.95 -4.98
CA SER A 117 -17.73 -4.88 -5.74
C SER A 117 -18.02 -4.66 -7.23
N PRO A 118 -17.03 -4.21 -8.02
CA PRO A 118 -17.17 -4.11 -9.47
C PRO A 118 -17.62 -5.43 -10.13
N HIS A 119 -18.34 -5.31 -11.24
CA HIS A 119 -18.71 -6.41 -12.14
C HIS A 119 -18.03 -6.23 -13.50
N SER A 120 -18.29 -7.15 -14.45
CA SER A 120 -17.74 -7.09 -15.82
C SER A 120 -16.21 -7.01 -15.85
N MET A 121 -15.58 -7.90 -15.10
CA MET A 121 -14.15 -7.85 -14.79
C MET A 121 -13.27 -8.73 -15.69
N ASP A 122 -13.78 -9.25 -16.81
CA ASP A 122 -13.08 -10.21 -17.67
C ASP A 122 -11.73 -9.69 -18.18
N ASP A 123 -11.65 -8.39 -18.49
CA ASP A 123 -10.44 -7.70 -18.97
C ASP A 123 -9.63 -7.01 -17.86
N THR A 124 -9.78 -7.45 -16.60
CA THR A 124 -9.09 -6.86 -15.45
C THR A 124 -7.98 -7.75 -14.94
N GLU A 125 -6.92 -7.13 -14.42
CA GLU A 125 -5.90 -7.79 -13.62
C GLU A 125 -5.81 -7.14 -12.25
N THR A 126 -5.63 -7.95 -11.21
CA THR A 126 -5.48 -7.51 -9.82
C THR A 126 -4.10 -7.85 -9.29
N LEU A 127 -3.39 -6.83 -8.82
CA LEU A 127 -2.16 -6.99 -8.06
C LEU A 127 -2.53 -7.38 -6.63
N VAL A 128 -1.94 -8.47 -6.14
CA VAL A 128 -2.10 -8.96 -4.77
C VAL A 128 -0.75 -8.82 -4.08
N LEU A 129 -0.66 -7.95 -3.07
CA LEU A 129 0.53 -7.76 -2.25
C LEU A 129 0.26 -8.41 -0.89
N MET A 130 0.99 -9.46 -0.56
CA MET A 130 0.88 -10.17 0.72
C MET A 130 1.93 -9.62 1.67
N LEU A 131 1.47 -9.13 2.82
CA LEU A 131 2.30 -8.63 3.91
C LEU A 131 2.06 -9.45 5.17
N GLU A 132 3.09 -9.62 5.97
CA GLU A 132 3.02 -10.34 7.24
C GLU A 132 3.66 -9.52 8.36
N ASP A 133 3.02 -9.57 9.53
CA ASP A 133 3.67 -9.28 10.81
C ASP A 133 3.94 -10.63 11.48
N SER A 134 5.19 -11.09 11.40
CA SER A 134 5.57 -12.39 11.94
C SER A 134 5.48 -12.47 13.46
N LYS A 135 5.58 -11.34 14.18
CA LYS A 135 5.49 -11.31 15.65
C LYS A 135 4.04 -11.36 16.10
N ALA A 136 3.16 -10.61 15.44
CA ALA A 136 1.73 -10.60 15.71
C ALA A 136 1.00 -11.82 15.10
N GLN A 137 1.64 -12.53 14.17
CA GLN A 137 1.04 -13.62 13.38
C GLN A 137 -0.22 -13.15 12.64
N LEU A 138 -0.10 -11.99 12.00
CA LEU A 138 -1.16 -11.38 11.20
C LEU A 138 -0.71 -11.26 9.75
N SER A 139 -1.65 -11.50 8.83
CA SER A 139 -1.43 -11.25 7.40
C SER A 139 -2.31 -10.10 6.93
N LEU A 140 -1.73 -9.15 6.20
CA LEU A 140 -2.45 -8.09 5.50
C LEU A 140 -2.22 -8.29 4.00
N THR A 141 -3.30 -8.51 3.25
CA THR A 141 -3.25 -8.62 1.79
C THR A 141 -3.88 -7.40 1.16
N LEU A 142 -3.12 -6.66 0.34
CA LEU A 142 -3.60 -5.51 -0.41
C LEU A 142 -3.91 -5.91 -1.85
N TYR A 143 -5.04 -5.43 -2.37
CA TYR A 143 -5.52 -5.71 -3.71
C TYR A 143 -5.64 -4.41 -4.50
N TYR A 144 -5.09 -4.37 -5.71
CA TYR A 144 -5.24 -3.26 -6.65
C TYR A 144 -5.63 -3.75 -8.03
N THR A 145 -6.84 -3.42 -8.46
CA THR A 145 -7.44 -3.92 -9.70
C THR A 145 -7.43 -2.87 -10.81
N THR A 146 -7.00 -3.28 -12.00
CA THR A 146 -6.97 -2.47 -13.21
C THR A 146 -8.27 -2.56 -14.00
N PHE A 147 -8.56 -1.54 -14.80
CA PHE A 147 -9.65 -1.53 -15.78
C PHE A 147 -9.11 -1.08 -17.13
N ASN A 148 -9.39 -1.85 -18.20
CA ASN A 148 -8.85 -1.59 -19.54
C ASN A 148 -9.55 -0.42 -20.26
N ASN A 149 -10.77 -0.12 -19.86
CA ASN A 149 -11.70 0.81 -20.49
C ASN A 149 -11.86 2.13 -19.73
N ASP A 150 -11.48 2.15 -18.45
CA ASP A 150 -11.66 3.28 -17.52
C ASP A 150 -10.38 3.69 -16.80
N ALA A 151 -10.26 4.99 -16.50
CA ALA A 151 -9.14 5.57 -15.75
C ALA A 151 -9.33 5.43 -14.24
N THR A 152 -9.58 4.20 -13.79
CA THR A 152 -9.92 3.85 -12.41
C THR A 152 -9.06 2.69 -11.94
N ILE A 153 -8.64 2.70 -10.68
CA ILE A 153 -8.06 1.55 -9.98
C ILE A 153 -8.94 1.29 -8.76
N ALA A 154 -9.43 0.07 -8.61
CA ALA A 154 -10.14 -0.34 -7.40
C ALA A 154 -9.16 -0.95 -6.40
N SER A 155 -9.43 -0.80 -5.10
CA SER A 155 -8.63 -1.44 -4.06
C SER A 155 -9.46 -1.92 -2.89
N TYR A 156 -8.93 -2.92 -2.20
CA TYR A 156 -9.40 -3.35 -0.89
C TYR A 156 -8.26 -4.09 -0.16
N SER A 157 -8.48 -4.40 1.12
CA SER A 157 -7.59 -5.20 1.95
C SER A 157 -8.32 -6.45 2.46
N LYS A 158 -7.55 -7.48 2.80
CA LYS A 158 -7.99 -8.60 3.62
C LYS A 158 -7.00 -8.77 4.77
N LEU A 159 -7.51 -8.81 5.99
CA LEU A 159 -6.72 -9.06 7.18
C LEU A 159 -7.04 -10.43 7.76
N ASP A 160 -6.03 -11.27 7.90
CA ASP A 160 -6.16 -12.62 8.44
C ASP A 160 -5.47 -12.69 9.82
N ASN A 161 -6.18 -13.21 10.82
CA ASN A 161 -5.60 -13.57 12.11
C ASN A 161 -5.08 -15.01 12.04
N ASN A 162 -3.76 -15.18 12.04
CA ASN A 162 -3.09 -16.48 12.03
C ASN A 162 -2.53 -16.85 13.42
N SER A 163 -2.80 -16.02 14.43
CA SER A 163 -2.42 -16.28 15.81
C SER A 163 -3.41 -17.22 16.51
N ASN A 164 -3.12 -17.56 17.76
CA ASN A 164 -4.01 -18.33 18.63
C ASN A 164 -4.79 -17.45 19.63
N GLN A 165 -4.70 -16.13 19.51
CA GLN A 165 -5.39 -15.18 20.39
C GLN A 165 -6.39 -14.34 19.60
N GLU A 166 -7.36 -13.76 20.31
CA GLU A 166 -8.24 -12.75 19.75
C GLU A 166 -7.44 -11.47 19.42
N VAL A 167 -7.80 -10.84 18.30
CA VAL A 167 -7.26 -9.54 17.86
C VAL A 167 -8.43 -8.64 17.46
N VAL A 168 -8.26 -7.33 17.57
CA VAL A 168 -9.33 -6.36 17.33
C VAL A 168 -8.85 -5.31 16.33
N ILE A 169 -9.56 -5.18 15.21
CA ILE A 169 -9.30 -4.13 14.22
C ILE A 169 -9.92 -2.82 14.72
N HIS A 170 -9.09 -1.78 14.91
CA HIS A 170 -9.53 -0.44 15.29
C HIS A 170 -9.66 0.50 14.08
N LYS A 171 -8.82 0.31 13.05
CA LYS A 171 -8.87 1.04 11.78
C LYS A 171 -8.47 0.11 10.63
N ASP A 172 -9.20 0.18 9.51
CA ASP A 172 -8.87 -0.50 8.25
C ASP A 172 -9.52 0.25 7.07
N PHE A 173 -8.82 1.26 6.53
CA PHE A 173 -9.30 2.04 5.39
C PHE A 173 -9.00 1.29 4.08
N SER A 174 -9.90 1.40 3.10
CA SER A 174 -9.80 0.66 1.83
C SER A 174 -8.79 1.23 0.82
N PHE A 175 -8.30 2.46 1.03
CA PHE A 175 -7.32 3.11 0.15
C PHE A 175 -6.56 4.24 0.87
N MET A 176 -5.28 4.39 0.54
CA MET A 176 -4.42 5.50 0.98
C MET A 176 -3.43 5.85 -0.12
N ALA A 177 -3.07 7.13 -0.25
CA ALA A 177 -1.97 7.57 -1.09
C ALA A 177 -1.31 8.82 -0.51
N ASP A 178 0.01 8.81 -0.41
CA ASP A 178 0.81 9.97 -0.04
C ASP A 178 1.22 10.78 -1.28
N PHE A 179 0.63 11.97 -1.44
CA PHE A 179 0.97 12.88 -2.53
C PHE A 179 2.15 13.81 -2.19
N PRO A 180 2.99 14.21 -3.17
CA PRO A 180 4.06 15.18 -2.96
C PRO A 180 3.54 16.54 -2.48
N ALA A 181 4.37 17.29 -1.75
CA ALA A 181 4.02 18.66 -1.35
C ALA A 181 3.88 19.58 -2.59
N THR A 182 2.71 20.16 -2.75
CA THR A 182 2.35 21.22 -3.71
C THR A 182 1.01 21.81 -3.25
N ASP A 183 0.60 22.91 -3.86
CA ASP A 183 -0.73 23.48 -3.62
C ASP A 183 -1.81 22.52 -4.18
N TYR A 184 -2.80 22.21 -3.37
CA TYR A 184 -3.95 21.39 -3.71
C TYR A 184 -5.24 22.07 -3.26
N GLU A 185 -6.30 21.88 -4.04
CA GLU A 185 -7.68 22.18 -3.65
C GLU A 185 -8.43 20.86 -3.42
N ILE A 186 -9.42 20.89 -2.54
CA ILE A 186 -10.30 19.74 -2.28
C ILE A 186 -11.74 20.13 -2.63
N VAL A 187 -12.45 19.22 -3.27
CA VAL A 187 -13.87 19.35 -3.59
C VAL A 187 -14.59 18.14 -3.02
N THR A 188 -15.65 18.36 -2.24
CA THR A 188 -16.49 17.33 -1.63
C THR A 188 -17.96 17.61 -1.92
N LEU A 189 -18.82 16.59 -1.88
CA LEU A 189 -20.26 16.68 -2.06
C LEU A 189 -20.99 16.27 -0.79
#